data_AF-A0A1Q7W4E0-F1
#
_entry.id   AF-A0A1Q7W4E0-F1
#
_cell.length_a   1.000
_cell.length_b   1.000
_cell.length_c   1.000
_cell.angle_alpha   90.00
_cell.angle_beta   90.00
_cell.angle_gamma   90.00
#
_symmetry.space_group_name_H-M   'P 1'
#
loop_
_entity.id
_entity.type
_entity.pdbx_description
1 polymer ?
#
loop_
_entity_poly.entity_id
_entity_poly.type
_entity_poly.pdbx_seq_one_letter_code
_entity_poly.pdbx_strand_id
1 'polypeptide(L)' 'MALRQSAIPCRLRDAREVLELLGELEPTAPGLVPMALWRPEGTVSKAVRERQIAYGVVARKG' A
#
# COMPACT_ATOMS: atom_id res chain seq x y z
N MET A 1 -5.06 -17.90 -6.03
CA MET A 1 -5.36 -16.45 -6.04
C MET A 1 -6.88 -16.27 -5.91
N ALA A 2 -7.38 -16.02 -4.70
CA ALA A 2 -8.78 -16.19 -4.31
C ALA A 2 -9.77 -15.09 -4.79
N LEU A 3 -9.31 -14.13 -5.60
CA LEU A 3 -10.16 -13.02 -6.06
C LEU A 3 -11.09 -13.38 -7.25
N ARG A 4 -11.01 -14.60 -7.78
CA ARG A 4 -11.86 -15.06 -8.89
C ARG A 4 -13.33 -15.33 -8.51
N GLN A 5 -13.67 -15.32 -7.23
CA GLN A 5 -15.03 -15.66 -6.73
C GLN A 5 -15.83 -14.46 -6.21
N SER A 6 -15.32 -13.23 -6.35
CA SER A 6 -16.05 -12.02 -5.97
C SER A 6 -16.87 -11.50 -7.14
N ALA A 7 -18.14 -11.13 -6.90
CA ALA A 7 -18.94 -10.36 -7.86
C ALA A 7 -18.45 -8.90 -7.99
N ILE A 8 -17.53 -8.48 -7.12
CA ILE A 8 -16.90 -7.16 -7.14
C ILE A 8 -15.61 -7.25 -7.96
N PRO A 9 -15.51 -6.55 -9.12
CA PRO A 9 -14.31 -6.56 -9.92
C PRO A 9 -13.16 -5.91 -9.16
N CYS A 10 -12.04 -6.62 -9.06
CA CYS A 10 -10.83 -6.15 -8.39
C CYS A 10 -9.65 -6.21 -9.36
N ARG A 11 -8.89 -5.10 -9.46
CA ARG A 11 -7.56 -5.10 -10.09
C ARG A 11 -6.51 -4.90 -9.01
N LEU A 12 -5.77 -5.97 -8.73
CA LEU A 12 -4.56 -5.87 -7.92
C LEU A 12 -3.50 -5.08 -8.68
N ARG A 13 -2.69 -4.33 -7.95
CA ARG A 13 -1.54 -3.61 -8.47
C ARG A 13 -0.30 -3.98 -7.69
N ASP A 14 0.81 -4.12 -8.39
CA ASP A 14 2.11 -4.20 -7.74
C ASP A 14 2.60 -2.82 -7.26
N ALA A 15 3.72 -2.80 -6.54
CA ALA A 15 4.27 -1.57 -5.98
C ALA A 15 4.64 -0.53 -7.05
N ARG A 16 5.12 -0.98 -8.21
CA ARG A 16 5.51 -0.09 -9.31
C ARG A 16 4.28 0.54 -9.94
N GLU A 17 3.24 -0.25 -10.22
CA GLU A 17 1.96 0.27 -10.74
C GLU A 17 1.35 1.31 -9.79
N VAL A 18 1.47 1.12 -8.47
CA VAL A 18 0.99 2.11 -7.48
C VAL A 18 1.82 3.39 -7.52
N LEU A 19 3.15 3.29 -7.64
CA LEU A 19 4.02 4.47 -7.76
C LEU A 19 3.78 5.24 -9.07
N GLU A 20 3.53 4.54 -10.18
CA GLU A 20 3.18 5.17 -11.46
C GLU A 20 1.88 5.98 -11.37
N LEU A 21 0.91 5.58 -10.53
CA LEU A 21 -0.32 6.35 -10.29
C LEU A 21 -0.09 7.69 -9.59
N LEU A 22 1.04 7.87 -8.89
CA LEU A 22 1.36 9.12 -8.22
C LEU A 22 1.71 10.23 -9.21
N GLY A 23 2.14 9.89 -10.44
CA GLY A 23 2.53 10.86 -11.44
C GLY A 23 3.64 11.79 -10.94
N GLU A 24 3.35 13.09 -10.91
CA GLU A 24 4.28 14.13 -10.47
C GLU A 24 4.25 14.39 -8.95
N LEU A 25 3.41 13.67 -8.20
CA LEU A 25 3.36 13.83 -6.75
C LEU A 25 4.59 13.22 -6.08
N GLU A 26 5.13 13.91 -5.08
CA GLU A 26 6.31 13.47 -4.35
C GLU A 26 5.90 12.64 -3.13
N PRO A 27 6.25 11.35 -3.05
CA PRO A 27 5.95 10.52 -1.89
C PRO A 27 6.61 11.08 -0.62
N THR A 28 5.82 11.25 0.42
CA THR A 28 6.31 11.60 1.75
C THR A 28 7.00 10.38 2.36
N ALA A 29 8.04 10.55 3.19
CA ALA A 29 8.65 9.43 3.89
C ALA A 29 7.63 8.72 4.83
N PRO A 30 7.60 7.37 4.86
CA PRO A 30 8.55 6.41 4.25
C PRO A 30 8.31 5.98 2.78
N GLY A 31 7.43 6.61 2.01
CA GLY A 31 7.10 6.22 0.63
C GLY A 31 5.96 5.21 0.52
N LEU A 32 6.09 4.19 -0.33
CA LEU A 32 5.10 3.12 -0.47
C LEU A 32 5.48 1.93 0.42
N VAL A 33 4.65 1.59 1.39
CA VAL A 33 4.89 0.50 2.35
C VAL A 33 3.61 -0.28 2.63
N PRO A 34 3.67 -1.52 3.16
CA PRO A 34 2.50 -2.19 3.72
C PRO A 34 1.77 -1.28 4.72
N MET A 35 0.43 -1.22 4.68
CA MET A 35 -0.36 -0.22 5.42
C MET A 35 0.02 -0.10 6.91
N ALA A 36 0.17 -1.23 7.61
CA ALA A 36 0.53 -1.22 9.03
C ALA A 36 1.90 -0.59 9.33
N LEU A 37 2.81 -0.48 8.35
CA LEU A 37 4.13 0.12 8.49
C LEU A 37 4.13 1.63 8.18
N TRP A 38 2.99 2.21 7.78
CA TRP A 38 2.89 3.63 7.51
C TRP A 38 2.80 4.45 8.80
N ARG A 39 3.95 4.99 9.25
CA ARG A 39 4.10 5.83 10.45
C ARG A 39 3.29 5.32 11.67
N PRO A 40 3.49 4.06 12.09
CA PRO A 40 2.74 3.52 13.21
C PRO A 40 3.12 4.24 14.51
N GLU A 41 2.15 4.44 15.39
CA GLU A 41 2.38 5.03 16.72
C GLU A 41 3.08 4.06 17.69
N GLY A 42 3.18 2.78 17.33
CA GLY A 42 3.82 1.75 18.15
C GLY A 42 4.39 0.58 17.33
N THR A 43 4.86 -0.45 18.04
CA THR A 43 5.49 -1.61 17.41
C THR A 43 4.48 -2.45 16.63
N VAL A 44 4.74 -2.63 15.34
CA VAL A 44 3.95 -3.52 14.47
C VAL A 44 4.43 -4.95 14.65
N SER A 45 3.58 -5.81 15.22
CA SER A 45 3.91 -7.22 15.46
C SER A 45 4.13 -8.00 14.16
N LYS A 46 4.89 -9.09 14.23
CA LYS A 46 5.15 -9.98 13.09
C LYS A 46 3.84 -10.50 12.47
N ALA A 47 2.89 -10.91 13.30
CA ALA A 47 1.59 -11.41 12.84
C ALA A 47 0.80 -10.35 12.05
N VAL A 48 0.91 -9.07 12.41
CA VAL A 48 0.28 -7.97 11.65
C VAL A 48 0.98 -7.77 10.31
N ARG A 49 2.33 -7.77 10.29
CA ARG A 49 3.14 -7.61 9.06
C ARG A 49 2.83 -8.71 8.04
N GLU A 50 2.75 -9.96 8.48
CA GLU A 50 2.54 -11.13 7.61
C GLU A 50 1.12 -11.21 7.02
N ARG A 51 0.14 -10.56 7.64
CA ARG A 51 -1.25 -10.52 7.16
C ARG A 51 -1.58 -9.31 6.29
N GLN A 52 -0.62 -8.41 6.03
CA GLN A 52 -0.86 -7.25 5.18
C GLN A 52 -1.05 -7.68 3.73
N ILE A 53 -2.14 -7.23 3.11
CA ILE A 53 -2.47 -7.50 1.70
C ILE A 53 -2.53 -6.23 0.86
N ALA A 54 -2.27 -5.07 1.47
CA ALA A 54 -2.40 -3.75 0.85
C ALA A 54 -1.24 -2.82 1.24
N TYR A 55 -0.96 -1.87 0.35
CA TYR A 55 0.05 -0.83 0.54
C TYR A 55 -0.61 0.52 0.86
N GLY A 56 0.14 1.41 1.51
CA GLY A 56 -0.20 2.81 1.71
C GLY A 56 0.95 3.71 1.30
N VAL A 57 0.60 4.88 0.74
CA VAL A 57 1.52 5.97 0.39
C VAL A 57 0.77 7.29 0.52
N VAL A 58 1.44 8.33 1.01
CA VAL A 58 0.95 9.71 0.97
C VAL A 58 1.96 10.53 0.20
N ALA A 59 1.48 11.38 -0.70
CA ALA A 59 2.32 12.22 -1.53
C ALA A 59 1.87 13.68 -1.49
N ARG A 60 2.81 14.60 -1.66
CA ARG A 60 2.54 16.04 -1.75
C ARG A 60 2.56 16.48 -3.21
N LYS A 61 1.74 17.48 -3.53
CA LYS A 61 1.91 18.25 -4.76
C LYS A 61 2.98 19.32 -4.52
N GLY A 62 3.93 19.44 -5.45
CA GLY A 62 4.90 20.52 -5.46
C GLY A 62 4.27 21.90 -5.62
#